data_AF-A0A4U0YKC2-F1
#
_entry.id   AF-A0A4U0YKC2-F1
#
_cell.length_a   1.000
_cell.length_b   1.000
_cell.length_c   1.000
_cell.angle_alpha   90.00
_cell.angle_beta   90.00
_cell.angle_gamma   90.00
#
_symmetry.space_group_name_H-M   'P 1'
#
loop_
_entity.id
_entity.type
_entity.pdbx_description
1 polymer ?
#
loop_
_entity_poly.entity_id
_entity_poly.type
_entity_poly.pdbx_seq_one_letter_code
_entity_poly.pdbx_strand_id
1 'polypeptide(L)'
;MGSALVVLIFSQSWLALRSQLEIIAESKLEQKLEQIEHSILEFSPAAIGDISPHKMGDLISGHPELSLLVCGADMSDSPEFTVGLVPRAITNFIQCNKGRDHYTSSFNQDGVNILIANASFRIPESNEEIQLTLISDRVEDIHLLAAYRNSTLMALPIFLIIIGMGAWWIVKRGLAPLNTFRDLTSAVTTNELKGRIKCQGLPSELNKLADSVNLMLERLENGVQQLSDFSDDLAHELRSPITNLMGKAQVALSRDRTSSQYKETLESCVEELERVSRIVSDMLYLAQTTQSDTTGFDTQSLNKEAIHIVSLFIAIAEEKKVRLSVLDGDSDSFIVGDKLMIQRAISNLLSNAIRHAPVDSTVSIKVRDRNNQVSLSVSNEGAGISEQHVRNIFKRFYRVDSGRARAEGGIGLGLAMVQSIMELHQGSVTVDTSTSGPTVFHLWFPKPH
;
A
#
# COMPACT_ATOMS: atom_id res chain seq x y z
N MET A 1 -10.13 11.06 -19.36
CA MET A 1 -11.25 11.76 -18.68
C MET A 1 -11.28 13.24 -19.05
N GLY A 2 -10.25 14.04 -18.74
CA GLY A 2 -10.26 15.49 -18.97
C GLY A 2 -10.51 15.95 -20.42
N SER A 3 -9.88 15.29 -21.41
CA SER A 3 -10.05 15.64 -22.83
C SER A 3 -11.47 15.42 -23.35
N ALA A 4 -12.13 14.33 -22.92
CA ALA A 4 -13.50 14.02 -23.30
C ALA A 4 -14.50 15.02 -22.70
N LEU A 5 -14.27 15.47 -21.45
CA LEU A 5 -15.09 16.48 -20.78
C LEU A 5 -15.05 17.82 -21.51
N VAL A 6 -13.86 18.26 -21.95
CA VAL A 6 -13.69 19.52 -22.68
C VAL A 6 -14.45 19.49 -24.00
N VAL A 7 -14.32 18.42 -24.78
CA VAL A 7 -15.08 18.24 -26.04
C VAL A 7 -16.59 18.24 -25.78
N LEU A 8 -17.04 17.57 -24.71
CA LEU A 8 -18.45 17.52 -24.33
C LEU A 8 -18.99 18.90 -23.95
N ILE A 9 -18.25 19.69 -23.15
CA ILE A 9 -18.66 21.05 -22.76
C ILE A 9 -18.81 21.96 -23.99
N PHE A 10 -17.84 21.96 -24.90
CA PHE A 10 -17.92 22.77 -26.12
C PHE A 10 -19.07 22.33 -27.02
N SER A 11 -19.31 21.02 -27.14
CA SER A 11 -20.45 20.47 -27.89
C SER A 11 -21.81 20.87 -27.29
N GLN A 12 -21.96 20.73 -25.97
CA GLN A 12 -23.18 21.13 -25.25
C GLN A 12 -23.43 22.63 -25.35
N SER A 13 -22.39 23.45 -25.23
CA SER A 13 -22.50 24.90 -25.35
C SER A 13 -22.94 25.32 -26.76
N TRP A 14 -22.41 24.67 -27.81
CA TRP A 14 -22.86 24.91 -29.19
C TRP A 14 -24.33 24.52 -29.38
N LEU A 15 -24.74 23.36 -28.86
CA LEU A 15 -26.13 22.88 -28.98
C LEU A 15 -27.11 23.80 -28.23
N ALA A 16 -26.73 24.24 -27.02
CA ALA A 16 -27.52 25.16 -26.21
C ALA A 16 -27.67 26.53 -26.89
N LEU A 17 -26.59 27.08 -27.45
CA LEU A 17 -26.64 28.35 -28.17
C LEU A 17 -27.55 28.27 -29.40
N ARG A 18 -27.46 27.18 -30.18
CA ARG A 18 -28.33 26.96 -31.33
C ARG A 18 -29.81 26.90 -30.93
N SER A 19 -30.13 26.13 -29.88
CA SER A 19 -31.50 25.99 -29.39
C SER A 19 -32.05 27.32 -28.82
N GLN A 20 -31.23 28.11 -28.12
CA GLN A 20 -31.65 29.41 -27.61
C GLN A 20 -31.95 30.40 -28.74
N LEU A 21 -31.11 30.45 -29.78
CA LEU A 21 -31.37 31.28 -30.96
C LEU A 21 -32.69 30.87 -31.63
N GLU A 22 -32.99 29.57 -31.68
CA GLU A 22 -34.24 29.06 -32.25
C GLU A 22 -35.48 29.56 -31.49
N ILE A 23 -35.49 29.39 -30.17
CA ILE A 23 -36.58 29.84 -29.28
C ILE A 23 -36.77 31.37 -29.34
N ILE A 24 -35.68 32.14 -29.34
CA ILE A 24 -35.73 33.60 -29.42
C ILE A 24 -36.32 34.05 -30.76
N ALA A 25 -35.92 33.41 -31.86
CA ALA A 25 -36.44 33.74 -33.18
C ALA A 25 -37.94 33.43 -33.30
N GLU A 26 -38.40 32.27 -32.79
CA GLU A 26 -39.82 31.90 -32.75
C GLU A 26 -40.64 32.89 -31.94
N SER A 27 -40.24 33.17 -30.70
CA SER A 27 -40.97 34.11 -29.84
C SER A 27 -41.01 35.54 -30.39
N LYS A 28 -39.91 36.02 -30.99
CA LYS A 28 -39.86 37.34 -31.64
C LYS A 28 -40.83 37.40 -32.83
N LEU A 29 -40.92 36.32 -33.61
CA LEU A 29 -41.80 36.23 -34.77
C LEU A 29 -43.27 36.17 -34.36
N GLU A 30 -43.60 35.39 -33.32
CA GLU A 30 -44.94 35.28 -32.72
C GLU A 30 -45.44 36.63 -32.19
N GLN A 31 -44.65 37.29 -31.34
CA GLN A 31 -45.00 38.61 -30.80
C GLN A 31 -45.23 39.65 -31.91
N LYS A 32 -44.44 39.58 -32.98
CA LYS A 32 -44.59 40.48 -34.13
C LYS A 32 -45.83 40.17 -34.95
N LEU A 33 -46.17 38.90 -35.12
CA LEU A 33 -47.38 38.49 -35.82
C LEU A 33 -48.64 38.93 -35.06
N GLU A 34 -48.70 38.72 -33.74
CA GLU A 34 -49.79 39.20 -32.87
C GLU A 34 -49.92 40.73 -32.93
N GLN A 35 -48.80 41.47 -32.91
CA GLN A 35 -48.80 42.92 -33.01
C GLN A 35 -49.40 43.41 -34.34
N ILE A 36 -49.08 42.74 -35.45
CA ILE A 36 -49.61 43.06 -36.79
C ILE A 36 -51.10 42.71 -36.87
N GLU A 37 -51.51 41.55 -36.35
CA GLU A 37 -52.91 41.13 -36.28
C GLU A 37 -53.77 42.13 -35.50
N HIS A 38 -53.34 42.50 -34.29
CA HIS A 38 -54.05 43.49 -33.47
C HIS A 38 -54.16 44.85 -34.18
N SER A 39 -53.09 45.28 -34.86
CA SER A 39 -53.10 46.54 -35.61
C SER A 39 -54.14 46.49 -36.74
N ILE A 40 -54.26 45.37 -37.46
CA ILE A 40 -55.25 45.22 -38.54
C ILE A 40 -56.69 45.26 -38.00
N LEU A 41 -56.95 44.56 -36.90
CA LEU A 41 -58.28 44.54 -36.27
C LEU A 41 -58.68 45.92 -35.75
N GLU A 42 -57.72 46.72 -35.25
CA GLU A 42 -57.96 48.09 -34.78
C GLU A 42 -58.34 49.05 -35.91
N PHE A 43 -57.83 48.83 -37.14
CA PHE A 43 -58.17 49.66 -38.30
C PHE A 43 -59.55 49.38 -38.92
N SER A 44 -60.26 48.32 -38.51
CA SER A 44 -61.59 47.89 -39.00
C SER A 44 -61.79 48.06 -40.52
N PRO A 45 -61.00 47.35 -41.37
CA PRO A 45 -61.15 47.44 -42.81
C PRO A 45 -62.50 46.86 -43.27
N ALA A 46 -63.13 47.47 -44.28
CA ALA A 46 -64.41 47.00 -44.84
C ALA A 46 -64.22 45.90 -45.91
N ALA A 47 -63.03 45.79 -46.50
CA ALA A 47 -62.60 44.71 -47.39
C ALA A 47 -61.06 44.60 -47.39
N ILE A 48 -60.50 43.49 -47.89
CA ILE A 48 -59.03 43.32 -47.98
C ILE A 48 -58.34 44.44 -48.77
N GLY A 49 -58.99 44.96 -49.81
CA GLY A 49 -58.48 46.05 -50.64
C GLY A 49 -58.31 47.40 -49.91
N ASP A 50 -58.91 47.57 -48.73
CA ASP A 50 -58.74 48.76 -47.90
C ASP A 50 -57.45 48.72 -47.05
N ILE A 51 -56.78 47.57 -47.00
CA ILE A 51 -55.50 47.41 -46.31
C ILE A 51 -54.40 48.05 -47.14
N SER A 52 -53.93 49.22 -46.71
CA SER A 52 -52.85 49.93 -47.38
C SER A 52 -51.50 49.21 -47.21
N PRO A 53 -50.80 48.83 -48.31
CA PRO A 53 -49.47 48.23 -48.23
C PRO A 53 -48.44 49.11 -47.50
N HIS A 54 -48.60 50.43 -47.56
CA HIS A 54 -47.71 51.37 -46.87
C HIS A 54 -47.85 51.31 -45.34
N LYS A 55 -49.08 51.18 -44.81
CA LYS A 55 -49.30 51.03 -43.36
C LYS A 55 -48.75 49.71 -42.83
N MET A 56 -48.83 48.64 -43.62
CA MET A 56 -48.19 47.36 -43.28
C MET A 56 -46.66 47.44 -43.36
N GLY A 57 -46.14 48.21 -44.32
CA GLY A 57 -44.73 48.57 -44.40
C GLY A 57 -44.19 49.25 -43.14
N ASP A 58 -44.97 50.16 -42.56
CA ASP A 58 -44.57 50.86 -41.33
C ASP A 58 -44.51 49.91 -40.12
N LEU A 59 -45.34 48.87 -40.07
CA LEU A 59 -45.36 47.88 -38.97
C LEU A 59 -44.14 46.95 -38.98
N ILE A 60 -43.56 46.69 -40.15
CA ILE A 60 -42.31 45.92 -40.29
C ILE A 60 -41.07 46.82 -40.48
N SER A 61 -41.26 48.14 -40.47
CA SER A 61 -40.17 49.11 -40.60
C SER A 61 -39.21 49.01 -39.41
N GLY A 62 -37.90 48.99 -39.71
CA GLY A 62 -36.85 48.73 -38.71
C GLY A 62 -36.52 47.25 -38.49
N HIS A 63 -37.22 46.33 -39.14
CA HIS A 63 -36.94 44.89 -39.14
C HIS A 63 -36.61 44.40 -40.56
N PRO A 64 -35.41 44.69 -41.09
CA PRO A 64 -35.02 44.29 -42.45
C PRO A 64 -35.02 42.78 -42.67
N GLU A 65 -34.99 42.00 -41.59
CA GLU A 65 -35.07 40.54 -41.61
C GLU A 65 -36.50 40.01 -41.86
N LEU A 66 -37.53 40.84 -41.71
CA LEU A 66 -38.93 40.43 -41.81
C LEU A 66 -39.52 40.74 -43.19
N SER A 67 -40.33 39.81 -43.69
CA SER A 67 -41.17 39.99 -44.86
C SER A 67 -42.59 39.51 -44.57
N LEU A 68 -43.58 40.33 -44.93
CA LEU A 68 -44.98 40.05 -44.69
C LEU A 68 -45.70 39.78 -46.01
N LEU A 69 -46.43 38.68 -46.08
CA LEU A 69 -47.32 38.36 -47.18
C LEU A 69 -48.75 38.31 -46.66
N VAL A 70 -49.67 38.87 -47.43
CA VAL A 70 -51.09 38.90 -47.11
C VAL A 70 -51.86 38.24 -48.25
N CYS A 71 -52.66 37.24 -47.91
CA CYS A 71 -53.50 36.49 -48.83
C CYS A 71 -54.97 36.73 -48.52
N GLY A 72 -55.76 37.02 -49.55
CA GLY A 72 -57.21 37.21 -49.46
C GLY A 72 -58.05 35.94 -49.62
N ALA A 73 -59.37 36.12 -49.52
CA ALA A 73 -60.36 35.04 -49.44
C ALA A 73 -60.45 34.13 -50.68
N ASP A 74 -60.03 34.62 -51.86
CA ASP A 74 -60.05 33.87 -53.13
C ASP A 74 -58.89 32.87 -53.25
N MET A 75 -57.92 32.91 -52.31
CA MET A 75 -56.77 31.99 -52.18
C MET A 75 -56.17 31.56 -53.53
N SER A 76 -55.87 32.54 -54.37
CA SER A 76 -55.06 32.35 -55.56
C SER A 76 -53.63 31.95 -55.16
N ASP A 77 -52.91 31.21 -56.00
CA ASP A 77 -51.50 30.81 -55.76
C ASP A 77 -50.53 32.00 -55.61
N SER A 78 -51.01 33.24 -55.78
CA SER A 78 -50.24 34.48 -55.61
C SER A 78 -50.78 35.36 -54.48
N PRO A 79 -49.90 35.93 -53.62
CA PRO A 79 -50.30 36.84 -52.54
C PRO A 79 -50.90 38.14 -53.10
N GLU A 80 -51.83 38.73 -52.35
CA GLU A 80 -52.54 39.95 -52.75
C GLU A 80 -51.64 41.19 -52.66
N PHE A 81 -50.77 41.22 -51.65
CA PHE A 81 -49.59 42.07 -51.64
C PHE A 81 -48.47 41.47 -50.78
N THR A 82 -47.25 41.90 -51.05
CA THR A 82 -46.05 41.50 -50.32
C THR A 82 -45.30 42.75 -49.87
N VAL A 83 -44.89 42.76 -48.62
CA VAL A 83 -44.15 43.86 -48.00
C VAL A 83 -42.81 43.32 -47.53
N GLY A 84 -41.72 43.91 -47.98
CA GLY A 84 -40.35 43.44 -47.72
C GLY A 84 -39.73 42.66 -48.88
N LEU A 85 -38.55 42.10 -48.64
CA LEU A 85 -37.77 41.36 -49.62
C LEU A 85 -37.90 39.85 -49.39
N VAL A 86 -38.78 39.20 -50.15
CA VAL A 86 -38.89 37.74 -50.15
C VAL A 86 -37.83 37.15 -51.10
N PRO A 87 -36.89 36.31 -50.61
CA PRO A 87 -35.91 35.67 -51.47
C PRO A 87 -36.56 34.83 -52.58
N ARG A 88 -36.05 34.96 -53.82
CA ARG A 88 -36.59 34.22 -54.98
C ARG A 88 -36.56 32.70 -54.82
N ALA A 89 -35.64 32.19 -54.00
CA ALA A 89 -35.47 30.77 -53.72
C ALA A 89 -36.66 30.15 -52.96
N ILE A 90 -37.49 30.96 -52.29
CA ILE A 90 -38.61 30.50 -51.46
C ILE A 90 -39.98 30.90 -52.02
N THR A 91 -40.02 31.71 -53.08
CA THR A 91 -41.27 32.18 -53.71
C THR A 91 -42.17 31.04 -54.17
N ASN A 92 -41.60 29.90 -54.59
CA ASN A 92 -42.35 28.71 -55.02
C ASN A 92 -42.91 27.87 -53.86
N PHE A 93 -42.47 28.12 -52.62
CA PHE A 93 -42.89 27.39 -51.42
C PHE A 93 -43.95 28.15 -50.61
N ILE A 94 -44.21 29.41 -50.95
CA ILE A 94 -45.21 30.24 -50.27
C ILE A 94 -46.52 30.11 -51.03
N GLN A 95 -47.34 29.14 -50.64
CA GLN A 95 -48.71 28.97 -51.12
C GLN A 95 -49.71 29.46 -50.06
N CYS A 96 -50.67 30.29 -50.46
CA CYS A 96 -51.80 30.70 -49.63
C CYS A 96 -52.74 29.50 -49.45
N ASN A 97 -52.48 28.63 -48.46
CA ASN A 97 -53.20 27.37 -48.29
C ASN A 97 -54.08 27.37 -47.03
N LYS A 98 -55.32 26.84 -47.12
CA LYS A 98 -56.25 26.73 -45.97
C LYS A 98 -55.77 25.69 -44.96
N GLY A 99 -55.19 26.14 -43.85
CA GLY A 99 -54.77 25.27 -42.75
C GLY A 99 -54.24 26.05 -41.56
N ARG A 100 -54.68 25.63 -40.35
CA ARG A 100 -54.51 26.29 -39.05
C ARG A 100 -53.09 26.78 -38.75
N ASP A 101 -53.02 27.97 -38.15
CA ASP A 101 -52.03 28.46 -37.19
C ASP A 101 -50.93 27.44 -36.87
N HIS A 102 -49.83 27.53 -37.63
CA HIS A 102 -48.67 26.68 -37.45
C HIS A 102 -47.40 27.44 -37.84
N TYR A 103 -46.48 27.50 -36.88
CA TYR A 103 -45.08 27.84 -37.12
C TYR A 103 -44.44 26.73 -37.96
N THR A 104 -43.87 27.09 -39.10
CA THR A 104 -43.11 26.14 -39.91
C THR A 104 -41.70 26.68 -40.11
N SER A 105 -40.74 26.10 -39.41
CA SER A 105 -39.32 26.27 -39.73
C SER A 105 -39.02 25.45 -40.98
N SER A 106 -38.56 26.09 -42.06
CA SER A 106 -38.15 25.39 -43.27
C SER A 106 -36.69 25.68 -43.57
N PHE A 107 -35.91 24.60 -43.71
CA PHE A 107 -34.52 24.65 -44.10
C PHE A 107 -34.44 24.35 -45.60
N ASN A 108 -33.93 25.29 -46.40
CA ASN A 108 -33.71 25.03 -47.82
C ASN A 108 -32.23 24.73 -48.12
N GLN A 109 -31.98 23.93 -49.17
CA GLN A 109 -30.68 23.37 -49.55
C GLN A 109 -29.65 24.42 -50.00
N ASP A 110 -30.07 25.67 -50.23
CA ASP A 110 -29.21 26.77 -50.73
C ASP A 110 -28.63 27.68 -49.63
N GLY A 111 -28.70 27.28 -48.35
CA GLY A 111 -28.12 28.06 -47.24
C GLY A 111 -29.00 29.20 -46.72
N VAL A 112 -30.26 29.24 -47.16
CA VAL A 112 -31.29 30.17 -46.68
C VAL A 112 -32.03 29.51 -45.52
N ASN A 113 -31.84 30.02 -44.31
CA ASN A 113 -32.56 29.58 -43.11
C ASN A 113 -33.63 30.61 -42.79
N ILE A 114 -34.88 30.24 -42.95
CA ILE A 114 -36.02 31.13 -42.74
C ILE A 114 -36.99 30.52 -41.74
N LEU A 115 -37.62 31.38 -40.97
CA LEU A 115 -38.70 31.02 -40.09
C LEU A 115 -40.00 31.63 -40.63
N ILE A 116 -41.05 30.81 -40.76
CA ILE A 116 -42.34 31.23 -41.28
C ILE A 116 -43.39 31.06 -40.20
N ALA A 117 -44.14 32.12 -39.92
CA ALA A 117 -45.31 32.10 -39.04
C ALA A 117 -46.55 32.51 -39.83
N ASN A 118 -47.64 31.78 -39.62
CA ASN A 118 -48.91 32.03 -40.29
C ASN A 118 -50.00 32.33 -39.25
N ALA A 119 -50.80 33.37 -39.50
CA ALA A 119 -52.01 33.66 -38.73
C ALA A 119 -53.19 33.82 -39.69
N SER A 120 -54.35 33.32 -39.29
CA SER A 120 -55.60 33.52 -40.04
C SER A 120 -56.67 34.13 -39.16
N PHE A 121 -57.33 35.18 -39.65
CA PHE A 121 -58.43 35.83 -38.94
C PHE A 121 -59.49 36.31 -39.94
N ARG A 122 -60.67 36.62 -39.40
CA ARG A 122 -61.80 37.11 -40.19
C ARG A 122 -62.03 38.59 -39.94
N ILE A 123 -62.26 39.33 -41.01
CA ILE A 123 -62.65 40.73 -40.93
C ILE A 123 -64.09 40.80 -40.40
N PRO A 124 -64.37 41.53 -39.29
CA PRO A 124 -65.70 41.58 -38.69
C PRO A 124 -66.80 42.12 -39.61
N GLU A 125 -66.46 43.05 -40.51
CA GLU A 125 -67.42 43.73 -41.39
C GLU A 125 -67.75 42.98 -42.70
N SER A 126 -66.77 42.33 -43.34
CA SER A 126 -66.96 41.62 -44.63
C SER A 126 -67.09 40.10 -44.51
N ASN A 127 -66.78 39.53 -43.33
CA ASN A 127 -66.67 38.08 -43.12
C ASN A 127 -65.66 37.39 -44.08
N GLU A 128 -64.72 38.16 -44.65
CA GLU A 128 -63.59 37.64 -45.43
C GLU A 128 -62.52 37.09 -44.50
N GLU A 129 -61.93 35.94 -44.88
CA GLU A 129 -60.82 35.31 -44.16
C GLU A 129 -59.50 35.77 -44.78
N ILE A 130 -58.65 36.37 -43.96
CA ILE A 130 -57.31 36.81 -44.34
C ILE A 130 -56.29 35.87 -43.73
N GLN A 131 -55.28 35.52 -44.52
CA GLN A 131 -54.09 34.84 -44.03
C GLN A 131 -52.89 35.79 -44.10
N LEU A 132 -52.23 35.98 -42.95
CA LEU A 132 -50.95 36.65 -42.83
C LEU A 132 -49.85 35.60 -42.75
N THR A 133 -48.81 35.79 -43.54
CA THR A 133 -47.58 34.99 -43.47
C THR A 133 -46.42 35.93 -43.21
N LEU A 134 -45.78 35.80 -42.05
CA LEU A 134 -44.59 36.54 -41.68
C LEU A 134 -43.36 35.63 -41.82
N ILE A 135 -42.37 36.08 -42.59
CA ILE A 135 -41.12 35.37 -42.88
C ILE A 135 -39.97 36.13 -42.23
N SER A 136 -39.11 35.45 -41.50
CA SER A 136 -37.86 36.00 -40.95
C SER A 136 -36.65 35.33 -41.58
N ASP A 137 -35.73 36.14 -42.12
CA ASP A 137 -34.39 35.69 -42.53
C ASP A 137 -33.47 35.53 -41.33
N ARG A 138 -32.72 34.42 -41.26
CA ARG A 138 -31.82 34.06 -40.15
C ARG A 138 -30.34 34.04 -40.53
N VAL A 139 -29.94 34.78 -41.56
CA VAL A 139 -28.53 34.88 -42.01
C VAL A 139 -27.58 35.34 -40.88
N GLU A 140 -28.01 36.28 -40.03
CA GLU A 140 -27.17 36.78 -38.91
C GLU A 140 -26.86 35.68 -37.87
N ASP A 141 -27.84 34.84 -37.55
CA ASP A 141 -27.67 33.71 -36.61
C ASP A 141 -26.65 32.69 -37.15
N ILE A 142 -26.64 32.46 -38.46
CA ILE A 142 -25.69 31.55 -39.13
C ILE A 142 -24.27 32.09 -39.00
N HIS A 143 -24.07 33.40 -39.22
CA HIS A 143 -22.76 34.03 -39.08
C HIS A 143 -22.24 33.97 -37.64
N LEU A 144 -23.12 34.17 -36.65
CA LEU A 144 -22.77 34.05 -35.24
C LEU A 144 -22.36 32.61 -34.89
N LEU A 145 -23.15 31.61 -35.30
CA LEU A 145 -22.83 30.20 -35.10
C LEU A 145 -21.52 29.78 -35.81
N ALA A 146 -21.27 30.31 -37.01
CA ALA A 146 -20.03 30.05 -37.75
C ALA A 146 -18.80 30.69 -37.09
N ALA A 147 -18.94 31.93 -36.57
CA ALA A 147 -17.90 32.61 -35.81
C ALA A 147 -17.58 31.85 -34.51
N TYR A 148 -18.61 31.41 -33.78
CA TYR A 148 -18.46 30.61 -32.57
C TYR A 148 -17.77 29.26 -32.84
N ARG A 149 -18.17 28.57 -33.92
CA ARG A 149 -17.52 27.32 -34.37
C ARG A 149 -16.03 27.54 -34.65
N ASN A 150 -15.69 28.58 -35.42
CA ASN A 150 -14.30 28.85 -35.79
C ASN A 150 -13.44 29.21 -34.56
N SER A 151 -13.97 30.05 -33.67
CA SER A 151 -13.31 30.38 -32.40
C SER A 151 -13.08 29.14 -31.54
N THR A 152 -14.06 28.24 -31.48
CA THR A 152 -13.95 26.96 -30.74
C THR A 152 -12.89 26.04 -31.35
N LEU A 153 -12.83 25.93 -32.68
CA LEU A 153 -11.82 25.11 -33.38
C LEU A 153 -10.39 25.63 -33.13
N MET A 154 -10.20 26.93 -32.94
CA MET A 154 -8.90 27.51 -32.59
C MET A 154 -8.55 27.33 -31.10
N ALA A 155 -9.52 27.49 -30.20
CA ALA A 155 -9.28 27.41 -28.75
C ALA A 155 -9.08 25.97 -28.25
N LEU A 156 -9.81 25.00 -28.80
CA LEU A 156 -9.79 23.60 -28.38
C LEU A 156 -8.37 22.97 -28.36
N PRO A 157 -7.56 23.04 -29.44
CA PRO A 157 -6.22 22.44 -29.43
C PRO A 157 -5.30 23.08 -28.38
N ILE A 158 -5.42 24.39 -28.15
CA ILE A 158 -4.63 25.11 -27.16
C ILE A 158 -4.95 24.59 -25.75
N PHE A 159 -6.24 24.45 -25.41
CA PHE A 159 -6.65 23.88 -24.13
C PHE A 159 -6.16 22.44 -23.93
N LEU A 160 -6.26 21.61 -24.97
CA LEU A 160 -5.78 20.22 -24.89
C LEU A 160 -4.26 20.14 -24.67
N ILE A 161 -3.48 21.01 -25.31
CA ILE A 161 -2.03 21.08 -25.11
C ILE A 161 -1.70 21.46 -23.65
N ILE A 162 -2.38 22.47 -23.10
CA ILE A 162 -2.17 22.92 -21.71
C ILE A 162 -2.49 21.78 -20.73
N ILE A 163 -3.61 21.08 -20.91
CA ILE A 163 -4.00 19.94 -20.08
C ILE A 163 -2.96 18.80 -20.20
N GLY A 164 -2.52 18.49 -21.42
CA GLY A 164 -1.52 17.46 -21.67
C GLY A 164 -0.18 17.77 -21.01
N MET A 165 0.28 19.03 -21.11
CA MET A 165 1.52 19.50 -20.50
C MET A 165 1.44 19.49 -18.97
N GLY A 166 0.30 19.90 -18.39
CA GLY A 166 0.05 19.81 -16.95
C GLY A 166 0.03 18.37 -16.45
N ALA A 167 -0.66 17.47 -17.15
CA ALA A 167 -0.68 16.05 -16.81
C ALA A 167 0.71 15.43 -16.88
N TRP A 168 1.47 15.72 -17.94
CA TRP A 168 2.85 15.27 -18.08
C TRP A 168 3.75 15.77 -16.94
N TRP A 169 3.61 17.03 -16.53
CA TRP A 169 4.38 17.61 -15.43
C TRP A 169 4.03 16.96 -14.09
N ILE A 170 2.75 16.73 -13.80
CA ILE A 170 2.27 16.05 -12.58
C ILE A 170 2.82 14.62 -12.52
N VAL A 171 2.70 13.85 -13.62
CA VAL A 171 3.19 12.47 -13.69
C VAL A 171 4.71 12.42 -13.53
N LYS A 172 5.45 13.26 -14.26
CA LYS A 172 6.91 13.30 -14.19
C LYS A 172 7.41 13.66 -12.78
N ARG A 173 6.75 14.61 -12.11
CA ARG A 173 7.09 15.01 -10.75
C ARG A 173 6.68 13.98 -9.71
N GLY A 174 5.50 13.36 -9.86
CA GLY A 174 4.99 12.33 -8.96
C GLY A 174 5.77 11.02 -9.03
N LEU A 175 6.30 10.67 -10.21
CA LEU A 175 7.10 9.46 -10.42
C LEU A 175 8.62 9.68 -10.30
N ALA A 176 9.10 10.93 -10.23
CA ALA A 176 10.52 11.23 -10.03
C ALA A 176 11.17 10.46 -8.86
N PRO A 177 10.49 10.25 -7.72
CA PRO A 177 11.07 9.48 -6.61
C PRO A 177 11.35 8.01 -6.95
N LEU A 178 10.70 7.40 -7.94
CA LEU A 178 10.96 6.00 -8.31
C LEU A 178 12.39 5.75 -8.80
N ASN A 179 13.06 6.77 -9.34
CA ASN A 179 14.46 6.63 -9.73
C ASN A 179 15.36 6.36 -8.51
N THR A 180 15.04 6.95 -7.35
CA THR A 180 15.79 6.68 -6.12
C THR A 180 15.62 5.24 -5.64
N PHE A 181 14.45 4.63 -5.85
CA PHE A 181 14.24 3.21 -5.56
C PHE A 181 15.09 2.33 -6.47
N ARG A 182 15.15 2.66 -7.77
CA ARG A 182 15.96 1.91 -8.76
C ARG A 182 17.46 1.99 -8.45
N ASP A 183 17.93 3.18 -8.09
CA ASP A 183 19.34 3.38 -7.81
C ASP A 183 19.74 2.70 -6.49
N LEU A 184 18.86 2.71 -5.48
CA LEU A 184 19.08 1.98 -4.22
C LEU A 184 19.06 0.46 -4.40
N THR A 185 18.12 -0.12 -5.16
CA THR A 185 18.12 -1.56 -5.42
C THR A 185 19.34 -2.02 -6.21
N SER A 186 19.91 -1.15 -7.06
CA SER A 186 21.17 -1.43 -7.75
C SER A 186 22.41 -1.31 -6.85
N ALA A 187 22.31 -0.57 -5.75
CA ALA A 187 23.41 -0.33 -4.80
C ALA A 187 23.41 -1.31 -3.61
N VAL A 188 22.36 -2.12 -3.42
CA VAL A 188 22.33 -3.16 -2.38
C VAL A 188 23.38 -4.23 -2.72
N THR A 189 24.57 -4.05 -2.17
CA THR A 189 25.65 -5.03 -2.12
C THR A 189 25.89 -5.41 -0.67
N THR A 190 26.50 -6.56 -0.41
CA THR A 190 26.80 -7.06 0.95
C THR A 190 27.64 -6.10 1.80
N ASN A 191 28.32 -5.11 1.18
CA ASN A 191 29.11 -4.09 1.86
C ASN A 191 28.39 -2.75 2.10
N GLU A 192 27.28 -2.46 1.43
CA GLU A 192 26.60 -1.13 1.50
C GLU A 192 25.11 -1.24 1.83
N LEU A 193 24.79 -1.91 2.94
CA LEU A 193 23.42 -2.09 3.44
C LEU A 193 22.83 -0.88 4.19
N LYS A 194 23.61 0.19 4.39
CA LYS A 194 23.20 1.36 5.19
C LYS A 194 22.33 2.36 4.45
N GLY A 195 22.13 2.20 3.15
CA GLY A 195 21.20 3.03 2.38
C GLY A 195 19.77 2.88 2.91
N ARG A 196 19.08 4.00 3.14
CA ARG A 196 17.65 4.03 3.52
C ARG A 196 16.89 4.93 2.58
N ILE A 197 15.64 4.54 2.27
CA ILE A 197 14.75 5.35 1.44
C ILE A 197 14.18 6.47 2.31
N LYS A 198 14.41 7.72 1.91
CA LYS A 198 13.84 8.89 2.61
C LYS A 198 12.34 8.98 2.29
N CYS A 199 11.49 8.86 3.29
CA CYS A 199 10.03 8.94 3.12
C CYS A 199 9.49 10.38 2.96
N GLN A 200 10.32 11.41 3.14
CA GLN A 200 9.89 12.81 3.01
C GLN A 200 9.61 13.20 1.55
N GLY A 201 8.37 13.63 1.28
CA GLY A 201 7.95 14.13 -0.03
C GLY A 201 7.40 13.07 -1.00
N LEU A 202 7.21 11.84 -0.54
CA LEU A 202 6.58 10.78 -1.32
C LEU A 202 5.04 10.86 -1.24
N PRO A 203 4.33 10.56 -2.34
CA PRO A 203 2.90 10.23 -2.31
C PRO A 203 2.60 9.13 -1.29
N SER A 204 1.40 9.14 -0.71
CA SER A 204 0.94 8.17 0.29
C SER A 204 1.08 6.72 -0.15
N GLU A 205 0.90 6.46 -1.45
CA GLU A 205 1.00 5.14 -2.08
C GLU A 205 2.44 4.62 -2.06
N LEU A 206 3.42 5.51 -2.26
CA LEU A 206 4.84 5.15 -2.28
C LEU A 206 5.46 5.08 -0.88
N ASN A 207 4.88 5.76 0.11
CA ASN A 207 5.33 5.65 1.51
C ASN A 207 5.23 4.22 2.03
N LYS A 208 4.11 3.54 1.79
CA LYS A 208 3.93 2.13 2.23
C LYS A 208 4.98 1.19 1.62
N LEU A 209 5.36 1.45 0.37
CA LEU A 209 6.40 0.68 -0.30
C LEU A 209 7.79 0.98 0.27
N ALA A 210 8.09 2.27 0.51
CA ALA A 210 9.35 2.69 1.14
C ALA A 210 9.54 2.03 2.51
N ASP A 211 8.49 2.02 3.33
CA ASP A 211 8.52 1.38 4.65
C ASP A 211 8.78 -0.13 4.55
N SER A 212 8.10 -0.80 3.62
CA SER A 212 8.28 -2.25 3.39
C SER A 212 9.72 -2.59 2.96
N VAL A 213 10.30 -1.78 2.07
CA VAL A 213 11.69 -1.97 1.61
C VAL A 213 12.68 -1.67 2.74
N ASN A 214 12.47 -0.60 3.52
CA ASN A 214 13.31 -0.28 4.67
C ASN A 214 13.29 -1.40 5.72
N LEU A 215 12.12 -1.99 6.00
CA LEU A 215 11.98 -3.11 6.92
C LEU A 215 12.68 -4.38 6.41
N MET A 216 12.62 -4.65 5.10
CA MET A 216 13.39 -5.72 4.46
C MET A 216 14.90 -5.47 4.59
N LEU A 217 15.38 -4.25 4.34
CA LEU A 217 16.79 -3.88 4.48
C LEU A 217 17.29 -4.02 5.92
N GLU A 218 16.48 -3.62 6.90
CA GLU A 218 16.78 -3.79 8.32
C GLU A 218 16.92 -5.27 8.71
N ARG A 219 16.00 -6.13 8.24
CA ARG A 219 16.11 -7.58 8.44
C ARG A 219 17.38 -8.16 7.82
N LEU A 220 17.75 -7.70 6.62
CA LEU A 220 18.95 -8.17 5.94
C LEU A 220 20.22 -7.71 6.66
N GLU A 221 20.29 -6.43 7.07
CA GLU A 221 21.41 -5.88 7.82
C GLU A 221 21.61 -6.61 9.16
N ASN A 222 20.52 -6.84 9.91
CA ASN A 222 20.56 -7.61 11.14
C ASN A 222 21.07 -9.04 10.91
N GLY A 223 20.61 -9.72 9.85
CA GLY A 223 21.07 -11.06 9.52
C GLY A 223 22.55 -11.12 9.11
N VAL A 224 23.02 -10.15 8.31
CA VAL A 224 24.43 -10.06 7.90
C VAL A 224 25.33 -9.75 9.10
N GLN A 225 24.93 -8.81 9.97
CA GLN A 225 25.70 -8.48 11.17
C GLN A 225 25.79 -9.68 12.11
N GLN A 226 24.68 -10.38 12.35
CA GLN A 226 24.67 -11.60 13.17
C GLN A 226 25.59 -12.69 12.61
N LEU A 227 25.66 -12.85 11.29
CA LEU A 227 26.57 -13.81 10.65
C LEU A 227 28.04 -13.38 10.77
N SER A 228 28.32 -12.09 10.67
CA SER A 228 29.67 -11.54 10.85
C SER A 228 30.15 -11.77 12.28
N ASP A 229 29.36 -11.35 13.28
CA ASP A 229 29.67 -11.52 14.69
C ASP A 229 29.87 -13.01 15.03
N PHE A 230 29.02 -13.88 14.48
CA PHE A 230 29.14 -15.33 14.62
C PHE A 230 30.46 -15.87 14.05
N SER A 231 30.88 -15.39 12.88
CA SER A 231 32.10 -15.83 12.21
C SER A 231 33.35 -15.38 12.95
N ASP A 232 33.35 -14.16 13.47
CA ASP A 232 34.46 -13.60 14.25
C ASP A 232 34.62 -14.35 15.56
N ASP A 233 33.53 -14.58 16.30
CA ASP A 233 33.56 -15.31 17.56
C ASP A 233 34.04 -16.76 17.36
N LEU A 234 33.54 -17.44 16.33
CA LEU A 234 33.99 -18.79 15.95
C LEU A 234 35.49 -18.82 15.67
N ALA A 235 35.99 -17.87 14.88
CA ALA A 235 37.40 -17.81 14.52
C ALA A 235 38.28 -17.63 15.76
N HIS A 236 37.87 -16.80 16.71
CA HIS A 236 38.59 -16.57 17.95
C HIS A 236 38.65 -17.83 18.83
N GLU A 237 37.51 -18.50 19.01
CA GLU A 237 37.39 -19.65 19.91
C GLU A 237 38.00 -20.94 19.34
N LEU A 238 38.08 -21.08 18.02
CA LEU A 238 38.81 -22.19 17.38
C LEU A 238 40.32 -21.95 17.33
N ARG A 239 40.79 -20.71 17.19
CA ARG A 239 42.22 -20.40 17.08
C ARG A 239 43.02 -20.85 18.30
N SER A 240 42.49 -20.64 19.50
CA SER A 240 43.19 -20.99 20.75
C SER A 240 43.44 -22.50 20.90
N PRO A 241 42.43 -23.40 20.84
CA PRO A 241 42.66 -24.84 20.98
C PRO A 241 43.49 -25.41 19.83
N ILE A 242 43.32 -24.92 18.60
CA ILE A 242 44.15 -25.35 17.45
C ILE A 242 45.62 -24.98 17.66
N THR A 243 45.90 -23.76 18.13
CA THR A 243 47.26 -23.32 18.44
C THR A 243 47.88 -24.16 19.56
N ASN A 244 47.10 -24.50 20.59
CA ASN A 244 47.55 -25.34 21.69
C ASN A 244 47.84 -26.78 21.23
N LEU A 245 46.94 -27.39 20.46
CA LEU A 245 47.13 -28.71 19.84
C LEU A 245 48.40 -28.75 19.00
N MET A 246 48.61 -27.73 18.15
CA MET A 246 49.81 -27.61 17.32
C MET A 246 51.08 -27.50 18.18
N GLY A 247 51.06 -26.67 19.22
CA GLY A 247 52.17 -26.51 20.15
C GLY A 247 52.50 -27.81 20.89
N LYS A 248 51.49 -28.53 21.41
CA LYS A 248 51.66 -29.84 22.05
C LYS A 248 52.30 -30.84 21.09
N ALA A 249 51.82 -30.91 19.86
CA ALA A 249 52.37 -31.79 18.83
C ALA A 249 53.83 -31.44 18.48
N GLN A 250 54.15 -30.17 18.25
CA GLN A 250 55.51 -29.70 17.96
C GLN A 250 56.47 -30.00 19.12
N VAL A 251 56.03 -29.74 20.35
CA VAL A 251 56.82 -30.00 21.57
C VAL A 251 57.02 -31.50 21.79
N ALA A 252 56.04 -32.34 21.47
CA ALA A 252 56.18 -33.79 21.48
C ALA A 252 57.18 -34.29 20.43
N LEU A 253 57.18 -33.69 19.24
CA LEU A 253 58.08 -34.06 18.13
C LEU A 253 59.50 -33.48 18.26
N SER A 254 59.71 -32.46 19.09
CA SER A 254 61.01 -31.76 19.21
C SER A 254 62.15 -32.59 19.82
N ARG A 255 61.82 -33.66 20.56
CA ARG A 255 62.79 -34.54 21.24
C ARG A 255 62.16 -35.89 21.55
N ASP A 256 62.98 -36.94 21.59
CA ASP A 256 62.53 -38.26 22.02
C ASP A 256 61.99 -38.25 23.45
N ARG A 257 60.91 -39.00 23.65
CA ARG A 257 60.19 -39.14 24.93
C ARG A 257 59.88 -40.59 25.23
N THR A 258 59.53 -40.86 26.48
CA THR A 258 59.03 -42.18 26.86
C THR A 258 57.64 -42.42 26.26
N SER A 259 57.29 -43.70 26.03
CA SER A 259 55.97 -44.09 25.55
C SER A 259 54.83 -43.52 26.42
N SER A 260 55.03 -43.46 27.74
CA SER A 260 54.05 -42.88 28.68
C SER A 260 53.80 -41.39 28.43
N GLN A 261 54.83 -40.61 28.15
CA GLN A 261 54.70 -39.16 27.90
C GLN A 261 54.03 -38.86 26.55
N TYR A 262 54.27 -39.70 25.54
CA TYR A 262 53.53 -39.62 24.28
C TYR A 262 52.06 -39.95 24.48
N LYS A 263 51.75 -41.00 25.24
CA LYS A 263 50.37 -41.36 25.56
C LYS A 263 49.62 -40.22 26.28
N GLU A 264 50.21 -39.64 27.31
CA GLU A 264 49.64 -38.49 28.03
C GLU A 264 49.42 -37.28 27.10
N THR A 265 50.37 -37.02 26.20
CA THR A 265 50.22 -35.93 25.22
C THR A 265 49.06 -36.20 24.25
N LEU A 266 48.92 -37.44 23.77
CA LEU A 266 47.84 -37.85 22.88
C LEU A 266 46.48 -37.80 23.59
N GLU A 267 46.39 -38.27 24.84
CA GLU A 267 45.18 -38.15 25.67
C GLU A 267 44.77 -36.68 25.79
N SER A 268 45.71 -35.79 26.10
CA SER A 268 45.44 -34.36 26.18
C SER A 268 45.10 -33.71 24.82
N CYS A 269 45.54 -34.28 23.70
CA CYS A 269 45.13 -33.84 22.37
C CYS A 269 43.71 -34.32 22.03
N VAL A 270 43.34 -35.54 22.43
CA VAL A 270 41.98 -36.07 22.24
C VAL A 270 40.97 -35.21 23.01
N GLU A 271 41.26 -34.86 24.27
CA GLU A 271 40.40 -33.99 25.08
C GLU A 271 40.15 -32.62 24.41
N GLU A 272 41.20 -32.00 23.83
CA GLU A 272 41.06 -30.72 23.13
C GLU A 272 40.29 -30.88 21.81
N LEU A 273 40.45 -31.99 21.08
CA LEU A 273 39.67 -32.28 19.87
C LEU A 273 38.18 -32.51 20.18
N GLU A 274 37.87 -33.24 21.24
CA GLU A 274 36.49 -33.42 21.72
C GLU A 274 35.86 -32.08 22.10
N ARG A 275 36.63 -31.21 22.76
CA ARG A 275 36.21 -29.84 23.06
C ARG A 275 35.91 -29.05 21.79
N VAL A 276 36.78 -29.07 20.78
CA VAL A 276 36.56 -28.40 19.50
C VAL A 276 35.30 -28.95 18.80
N SER A 277 35.12 -30.27 18.79
CA SER A 277 33.93 -30.92 18.23
C SER A 277 32.64 -30.44 18.91
N ARG A 278 32.66 -30.29 20.24
CA ARG A 278 31.54 -29.73 21.00
C ARG A 278 31.25 -28.28 20.64
N ILE A 279 32.28 -27.43 20.50
CA ILE A 279 32.13 -26.02 20.07
C ILE A 279 31.40 -25.95 18.72
N VAL A 280 31.87 -26.72 17.74
CA VAL A 280 31.29 -26.74 16.39
C VAL A 280 29.84 -27.22 16.43
N SER A 281 29.57 -28.28 17.19
CA SER A 281 28.22 -28.85 17.31
C SER A 281 27.24 -27.87 17.96
N ASP A 282 27.64 -27.25 19.07
CA ASP A 282 26.83 -26.23 19.76
C ASP A 282 26.55 -25.03 18.86
N MET A 283 27.52 -24.67 18.00
CA MET A 283 27.38 -23.54 17.09
C MET A 283 26.49 -23.80 15.90
N LEU A 284 26.62 -24.97 15.27
CA LEU A 284 25.71 -25.38 14.21
C LEU A 284 24.27 -25.43 14.75
N TYR A 285 24.10 -25.90 15.98
CA TYR A 285 22.79 -25.95 16.63
C TYR A 285 22.21 -24.55 16.91
N LEU A 286 23.02 -23.62 17.44
CA LEU A 286 22.61 -22.22 17.64
C LEU A 286 22.21 -21.55 16.32
N ALA A 287 22.94 -21.80 15.23
CA ALA A 287 22.59 -21.28 13.91
C ALA A 287 21.27 -21.86 13.39
N GLN A 288 21.06 -23.18 13.54
CA GLN A 288 19.83 -23.86 13.11
C GLN A 288 18.61 -23.41 13.91
N THR A 289 18.72 -23.31 15.24
CA THR A 289 17.61 -22.90 16.12
C THR A 289 17.15 -21.46 15.85
N THR A 290 18.06 -20.56 15.45
CA THR A 290 17.71 -19.18 15.08
C THR A 290 16.92 -19.11 13.76
N GLN A 291 17.04 -20.11 12.90
CA GLN A 291 16.39 -20.18 11.57
C GLN A 291 15.21 -21.17 11.51
N SER A 292 14.92 -21.87 12.60
CA SER A 292 13.90 -22.93 12.61
C SER A 292 12.50 -22.34 12.66
N ASP A 293 11.62 -22.80 11.77
CA ASP A 293 10.20 -22.51 11.85
C ASP A 293 9.57 -23.30 13.01
N THR A 294 8.60 -22.72 13.71
CA THR A 294 7.86 -23.39 14.80
C THR A 294 6.84 -24.43 14.29
N THR A 295 6.89 -24.77 12.99
CA THR A 295 6.01 -25.76 12.38
C THR A 295 6.43 -27.17 12.81
N GLY A 296 5.59 -27.84 13.61
CA GLY A 296 5.85 -29.20 14.10
C GLY A 296 6.07 -29.31 15.61
N PHE A 297 5.80 -28.25 16.38
CA PHE A 297 5.77 -28.37 17.84
C PHE A 297 4.58 -29.21 18.30
N ASP A 298 4.87 -30.16 19.19
CA ASP A 298 3.88 -31.07 19.77
C ASP A 298 3.70 -30.79 21.26
N THR A 299 2.58 -31.24 21.82
CA THR A 299 2.34 -31.15 23.26
C THR A 299 3.30 -32.07 24.03
N GLN A 300 4.19 -31.47 24.83
CA GLN A 300 5.17 -32.16 25.67
C GLN A 300 4.83 -32.03 27.15
N SER A 301 5.07 -33.08 27.91
CA SER A 301 5.01 -33.04 29.39
C SER A 301 6.36 -32.60 29.95
N LEU A 302 6.44 -31.38 30.46
CA LEU A 302 7.69 -30.81 30.93
C LEU A 302 8.26 -31.58 32.13
N ASN A 303 7.39 -32.16 32.96
CA ASN A 303 7.78 -32.99 34.10
C ASN A 303 8.43 -34.31 33.65
N LYS A 304 7.85 -34.99 32.64
CA LYS A 304 8.45 -36.22 32.07
C LYS A 304 9.83 -35.95 31.47
N GLU A 305 9.97 -34.85 30.73
CA GLU A 305 11.26 -34.48 30.14
C GLU A 305 12.30 -34.10 31.20
N ALA A 306 11.91 -33.38 32.26
CA ALA A 306 12.79 -33.08 33.40
C ALA A 306 13.31 -34.35 34.10
N ILE A 307 12.42 -35.30 34.40
CA ILE A 307 12.80 -36.58 35.03
C ILE A 307 13.72 -37.38 34.12
N HIS A 308 13.41 -37.44 32.81
CA HIS A 308 14.24 -38.15 31.85
C HIS A 308 15.67 -37.58 31.82
N ILE A 309 15.81 -36.26 31.69
CA ILE A 309 17.14 -35.63 31.65
C ILE A 309 17.89 -35.77 32.97
N VAL A 310 17.22 -35.65 34.12
CA VAL A 310 17.88 -35.89 35.42
C VAL A 310 18.47 -37.30 35.49
N SER A 311 17.76 -38.32 34.99
CA SER A 311 18.26 -39.70 35.03
C SER A 311 19.54 -39.91 34.22
N LEU A 312 19.76 -39.15 33.14
CA LEU A 312 20.98 -39.17 32.34
C LEU A 312 22.19 -38.54 33.04
N PHE A 313 21.97 -37.66 34.02
CA PHE A 313 23.02 -36.90 34.70
C PHE A 313 23.42 -37.48 36.07
N ILE A 314 22.77 -38.54 36.55
CA ILE A 314 23.04 -39.16 37.86
C ILE A 314 24.53 -39.52 38.01
N ALA A 315 25.09 -40.24 37.03
CA ALA A 315 26.50 -40.69 37.09
C ALA A 315 27.49 -39.51 37.12
N ILE A 316 27.24 -38.46 36.34
CA ILE A 316 28.08 -37.26 36.27
C ILE A 316 28.01 -36.47 37.59
N ALA A 317 26.83 -36.39 38.19
CA ALA A 317 26.62 -35.72 39.47
C ALA A 317 27.31 -36.50 40.61
N GLU A 318 27.22 -37.83 40.62
CA GLU A 318 27.90 -38.70 41.60
C GLU A 318 29.42 -38.57 41.53
N GLU A 319 30.01 -38.54 40.33
CA GLU A 319 31.45 -38.33 40.14
C GLU A 319 31.93 -37.00 40.76
N LYS A 320 31.08 -35.96 40.71
CA LYS A 320 31.32 -34.65 41.34
C LYS A 320 30.85 -34.54 42.79
N LYS A 321 30.31 -35.62 43.38
CA LYS A 321 29.70 -35.64 44.72
C LYS A 321 28.59 -34.60 44.88
N VAL A 322 27.76 -34.43 43.85
CA VAL A 322 26.58 -33.55 43.86
C VAL A 322 25.33 -34.43 43.85
N ARG A 323 24.37 -34.13 44.73
CA ARG A 323 23.07 -34.84 44.73
C ARG A 323 22.11 -34.18 43.76
N LEU A 324 21.38 -34.97 42.97
CA LEU A 324 20.27 -34.48 42.14
C LEU A 324 18.94 -34.74 42.85
N SER A 325 18.07 -33.73 42.92
CA SER A 325 16.74 -33.83 43.50
C SER A 325 15.69 -33.28 42.56
N VAL A 326 14.70 -34.11 42.20
CA VAL A 326 13.47 -33.65 41.54
C VAL A 326 12.48 -33.32 42.65
N LEU A 327 12.19 -32.04 42.84
CA LEU A 327 11.22 -31.61 43.84
C LEU A 327 9.81 -31.83 43.31
N ASP A 328 8.90 -32.23 44.19
CA ASP A 328 7.49 -32.38 43.86
C ASP A 328 6.96 -31.08 43.22
N GLY A 329 6.48 -31.24 42.00
CA GLY A 329 5.90 -30.21 41.15
C GLY A 329 4.55 -30.67 40.62
N ASP A 330 3.87 -29.81 39.89
CA ASP A 330 2.58 -30.16 39.31
C ASP A 330 2.76 -31.27 38.26
N SER A 331 2.09 -32.41 38.47
CA SER A 331 2.27 -33.63 37.68
C SER A 331 1.84 -33.49 36.22
N ASP A 332 0.94 -32.55 35.92
CA ASP A 332 0.31 -32.36 34.60
C ASP A 332 0.64 -31.01 33.95
N SER A 333 1.94 -30.68 33.92
CA SER A 333 2.44 -29.48 33.23
C SER A 333 2.75 -29.76 31.76
N PHE A 334 1.86 -29.32 30.87
CA PHE A 334 2.01 -29.47 29.41
C PHE A 334 2.42 -28.15 28.73
N ILE A 335 3.29 -28.24 27.74
CA ILE A 335 3.74 -27.13 26.90
C ILE A 335 3.72 -27.55 25.42
N VAL A 336 3.69 -26.59 24.50
CA VAL A 336 3.86 -26.85 23.06
C VAL A 336 5.30 -26.56 22.69
N GLY A 337 6.03 -27.54 22.18
CA GLY A 337 7.43 -27.36 21.83
C GLY A 337 8.10 -28.55 21.16
N ASP A 338 9.33 -28.33 20.70
CA ASP A 338 10.19 -29.40 20.19
C ASP A 338 10.85 -30.13 21.37
N LYS A 339 10.61 -31.44 21.43
CA LYS A 339 11.11 -32.30 22.51
C LYS A 339 12.64 -32.22 22.66
N LEU A 340 13.38 -32.30 21.56
CA LEU A 340 14.85 -32.34 21.60
C LEU A 340 15.42 -31.00 22.05
N MET A 341 14.82 -29.89 21.63
CA MET A 341 15.19 -28.54 22.08
C MET A 341 14.94 -28.35 23.58
N ILE A 342 13.77 -28.76 24.08
CA ILE A 342 13.45 -28.67 25.52
C ILE A 342 14.46 -29.49 26.33
N GLN A 343 14.70 -30.75 25.93
CA GLN A 343 15.70 -31.62 26.55
C GLN A 343 17.09 -31.00 26.57
N ARG A 344 17.49 -30.32 25.49
CA ARG A 344 18.77 -29.62 25.38
C ARG A 344 18.87 -28.43 26.34
N ALA A 345 17.82 -27.62 26.44
CA ALA A 345 17.78 -26.49 27.37
C ALA A 345 17.93 -26.97 28.83
N ILE A 346 17.20 -28.03 29.21
CA ILE A 346 17.31 -28.63 30.55
C ILE A 346 18.72 -29.19 30.78
N SER A 347 19.28 -29.91 29.80
CA SER A 347 20.63 -30.48 29.90
C SER A 347 21.71 -29.41 30.09
N ASN A 348 21.59 -28.28 29.39
CA ASN A 348 22.52 -27.16 29.53
C ASN A 348 22.43 -26.50 30.91
N LEU A 349 21.22 -26.27 31.42
CA LEU A 349 21.03 -25.75 32.78
C LEU A 349 21.56 -26.72 33.84
N LEU A 350 21.28 -28.01 33.70
CA LEU A 350 21.69 -29.04 34.65
C LEU A 350 23.21 -29.24 34.66
N SER A 351 23.83 -29.28 33.48
CA SER A 351 25.29 -29.30 33.33
C SER A 351 25.94 -28.08 34.00
N ASN A 352 25.37 -26.89 33.79
CA ASN A 352 25.84 -25.66 34.42
C ASN A 352 25.69 -25.70 35.95
N ALA A 353 24.54 -26.14 36.44
CA ALA A 353 24.26 -26.27 37.86
C ALA A 353 25.22 -27.25 38.56
N ILE A 354 25.42 -28.45 38.01
CA ILE A 354 26.36 -29.46 38.55
C ILE A 354 27.79 -28.95 38.51
N ARG A 355 28.16 -28.17 37.48
CA ARG A 355 29.52 -27.64 37.33
C ARG A 355 29.86 -26.58 38.37
N HIS A 356 28.90 -25.76 38.77
CA HIS A 356 29.09 -24.66 39.72
C HIS A 356 28.63 -24.98 41.15
N ALA A 357 28.04 -26.15 41.36
CA ALA A 357 27.67 -26.67 42.67
C ALA A 357 28.92 -27.03 43.51
N PRO A 358 28.98 -26.62 44.79
CA PRO A 358 29.97 -27.12 45.74
C PRO A 358 29.90 -28.64 45.90
N VAL A 359 31.01 -29.23 46.28
CA VAL A 359 31.09 -30.65 46.67
C VAL A 359 30.11 -30.92 47.82
N ASP A 360 29.44 -32.07 47.79
CA ASP A 360 28.44 -32.54 48.76
C ASP A 360 27.15 -31.69 48.85
N SER A 361 26.91 -30.81 47.88
CA SER A 361 25.68 -30.00 47.76
C SER A 361 24.57 -30.67 46.94
N THR A 362 23.42 -30.02 46.84
CA THR A 362 22.26 -30.53 46.09
C THR A 362 21.90 -29.58 44.93
N VAL A 363 21.74 -30.14 43.73
CA VAL A 363 21.09 -29.48 42.60
C VAL A 363 19.64 -29.95 42.53
N SER A 364 18.71 -29.01 42.53
CA SER A 364 17.28 -29.31 42.47
C SER A 364 16.64 -28.83 41.19
N ILE A 365 15.72 -29.64 40.65
CA ILE A 365 14.84 -29.27 39.55
C ILE A 365 13.40 -29.23 40.04
N LYS A 366 12.64 -28.22 39.64
CA LYS A 366 11.23 -28.09 40.00
C LYS A 366 10.42 -27.55 38.84
N VAL A 367 9.32 -28.24 38.53
CA VAL A 367 8.31 -27.78 37.57
C VAL A 367 7.13 -27.21 38.35
N ARG A 368 6.63 -26.03 37.95
CA ARG A 368 5.40 -25.45 38.49
C ARG A 368 4.51 -24.96 37.37
N ASP A 369 3.25 -25.33 37.47
CA ASP A 369 2.18 -24.77 36.68
C ASP A 369 1.74 -23.44 37.31
N ARG A 370 1.66 -22.38 36.51
CA ARG A 370 1.05 -21.10 36.87
C ARG A 370 -0.06 -20.76 35.88
N ASN A 371 -0.98 -19.88 36.30
CA ASN A 371 -2.20 -19.55 35.54
C ASN A 371 -2.00 -19.38 34.02
N ASN A 372 -0.96 -18.67 33.57
CA ASN A 372 -0.72 -18.39 32.14
C ASN A 372 0.57 -19.00 31.56
N GLN A 373 1.38 -19.68 32.38
CA GLN A 373 2.71 -20.17 31.99
C GLN A 373 3.11 -21.39 32.81
N VAL A 374 3.92 -22.27 32.22
CA VAL A 374 4.58 -23.37 32.92
C VAL A 374 6.04 -22.99 33.16
N SER A 375 6.52 -23.20 34.38
CA SER A 375 7.90 -22.88 34.75
C SER A 375 8.70 -24.14 35.09
N LEU A 376 9.93 -24.23 34.59
CA LEU A 376 10.93 -25.20 35.04
C LEU A 376 12.10 -24.44 35.64
N SER A 377 12.46 -24.80 36.87
CA SER A 377 13.52 -24.17 37.63
C SER A 377 14.63 -25.15 37.95
N VAL A 378 15.88 -24.75 37.74
CA VAL A 378 17.08 -25.49 38.14
C VAL A 378 17.85 -24.64 39.14
N SER A 379 18.04 -25.17 40.35
CA SER A 379 18.68 -24.47 41.47
C SER A 379 19.95 -25.20 41.89
N ASN A 380 21.04 -24.46 42.09
CA ASN A 380 22.26 -24.96 42.70
C ASN A 380 22.75 -24.02 43.81
N GLU A 381 23.38 -24.60 44.82
CA GLU A 381 24.18 -23.86 45.79
C GLU A 381 25.49 -23.41 45.13
N GLY A 382 26.13 -22.36 45.64
CA GLY A 382 27.44 -21.91 45.14
C GLY A 382 27.71 -20.43 45.36
N ALA A 383 28.85 -19.98 44.81
CA ALA A 383 29.12 -18.55 44.69
C ALA A 383 28.14 -17.97 43.67
N GLY A 384 27.16 -17.19 44.16
CA GLY A 384 26.16 -16.57 43.30
C GLY A 384 26.77 -15.68 42.23
N ILE A 385 25.94 -15.19 41.32
CA ILE A 385 26.36 -14.34 40.21
C ILE A 385 26.22 -12.88 40.65
N SER A 386 27.28 -12.08 40.53
CA SER A 386 27.17 -10.65 40.85
C SER A 386 26.30 -9.92 39.83
N GLU A 387 25.57 -8.88 40.28
CA GLU A 387 24.55 -8.19 39.47
C GLU A 387 25.06 -7.66 38.12
N GLN A 388 26.34 -7.26 38.06
CA GLN A 388 27.00 -6.80 36.84
C GLN A 388 27.07 -7.88 35.73
N HIS A 389 27.06 -9.16 36.11
CA HIS A 389 27.16 -10.27 35.17
C HIS A 389 25.79 -10.81 34.75
N VAL A 390 24.76 -10.66 35.59
CA VAL A 390 23.41 -11.23 35.37
C VAL A 390 22.83 -10.88 33.98
N ARG A 391 23.05 -9.66 33.49
CA ARG A 391 22.56 -9.25 32.15
C ARG A 391 23.35 -9.84 30.98
N ASN A 392 24.56 -10.30 31.24
CA ASN A 392 25.50 -10.74 30.21
C ASN A 392 25.70 -12.25 30.18
N ILE A 393 25.29 -13.01 31.20
CA ILE A 393 25.51 -14.48 31.26
C ILE A 393 24.84 -15.28 30.14
N PHE A 394 23.82 -14.71 29.49
CA PHE A 394 23.16 -15.33 28.35
C PHE A 394 23.78 -14.91 27.01
N LYS A 395 24.74 -13.98 27.00
CA LYS A 395 25.50 -13.64 25.79
C LYS A 395 26.42 -14.79 25.41
N ARG A 396 26.56 -15.01 24.10
CA ARG A 396 27.48 -16.02 23.55
C ARG A 396 28.90 -15.76 24.05
N PHE A 397 29.59 -16.84 24.43
CA PHE A 397 30.97 -16.84 24.94
C PHE A 397 31.23 -16.02 26.21
N TYR A 398 30.18 -15.49 26.85
CA TYR A 398 30.34 -14.72 28.06
C TYR A 398 30.66 -15.61 29.26
N ARG A 399 31.62 -15.18 30.07
CA ARG A 399 32.09 -15.91 31.25
C ARG A 399 32.49 -14.93 32.35
N VAL A 400 32.17 -15.26 33.60
CA VAL A 400 32.49 -14.44 34.78
C VAL A 400 34.00 -14.44 35.07
N ASP A 401 34.67 -15.61 34.98
CA ASP A 401 36.11 -15.75 35.21
C ASP A 401 36.83 -16.34 33.99
N SER A 402 37.52 -15.51 33.22
CA SER A 402 38.23 -15.90 31.99
C SER A 402 39.57 -16.62 32.24
N GLY A 403 40.15 -16.50 33.45
CA GLY A 403 41.50 -16.99 33.78
C GLY A 403 41.57 -18.44 34.29
N ARG A 404 40.78 -18.81 35.30
CA ARG A 404 40.81 -20.14 35.96
C ARG A 404 39.97 -21.20 35.24
N ALA A 405 38.95 -20.78 34.51
CA ALA A 405 37.90 -21.67 34.02
C ALA A 405 38.22 -22.35 32.66
N ARG A 406 39.38 -22.09 32.02
CA ARG A 406 39.80 -22.84 30.82
C ARG A 406 40.04 -24.32 31.11
N ALA A 407 40.46 -24.67 32.34
CA ALA A 407 40.69 -26.04 32.76
C ALA A 407 39.39 -26.83 32.98
N GLU A 408 38.28 -26.16 33.30
CA GLU A 408 37.00 -26.82 33.63
C GLU A 408 36.03 -26.93 32.44
N GLY A 409 36.46 -26.61 31.20
CA GLY A 409 35.79 -27.04 29.96
C GLY A 409 34.51 -26.31 29.49
N GLY A 410 34.05 -25.24 30.13
CA GLY A 410 32.87 -24.49 29.66
C GLY A 410 33.20 -23.45 28.58
N ILE A 411 32.47 -23.44 27.47
CA ILE A 411 32.71 -22.53 26.32
C ILE A 411 31.90 -21.21 26.44
N GLY A 412 30.89 -21.15 27.32
CA GLY A 412 30.00 -19.97 27.44
C GLY A 412 28.88 -19.93 26.40
N LEU A 413 28.59 -21.07 25.74
CA LEU A 413 27.49 -21.20 24.78
C LEU A 413 26.22 -21.81 25.37
N GLY A 414 26.33 -22.55 26.47
CA GLY A 414 25.20 -23.28 27.04
C GLY A 414 24.02 -22.38 27.43
N LEU A 415 24.27 -21.27 28.14
CA LEU A 415 23.21 -20.34 28.54
C LEU A 415 22.66 -19.53 27.36
N ALA A 416 23.50 -19.19 26.38
CA ALA A 416 23.04 -18.56 25.14
C ALA A 416 22.11 -19.48 24.35
N MET A 417 22.42 -20.79 24.31
CA MET A 417 21.56 -21.80 23.70
C MET A 417 20.24 -21.95 24.43
N VAL A 418 20.25 -21.93 25.77
CA VAL A 418 19.02 -21.90 26.55
C VAL A 418 18.17 -20.69 26.17
N GLN A 419 18.77 -19.49 26.09
CA GLN A 419 18.04 -18.29 25.69
C GLN A 419 17.43 -18.43 24.29
N SER A 420 18.21 -18.85 23.29
CA SER A 420 17.70 -19.03 21.90
C SER A 420 16.59 -20.07 21.81
N ILE A 421 16.68 -21.18 22.55
CA ILE A 421 15.61 -22.19 22.61
C ILE A 421 14.34 -21.57 23.22
N MET A 422 14.46 -20.84 24.33
CA MET A 422 13.30 -20.23 24.98
C MET A 422 12.63 -19.17 24.11
N GLU A 423 13.41 -18.33 23.41
CA GLU A 423 12.90 -17.32 22.49
C GLU A 423 12.12 -17.97 21.34
N LEU A 424 12.63 -19.07 20.76
CA LEU A 424 11.93 -19.84 19.73
C LEU A 424 10.61 -20.44 20.21
N HIS A 425 10.53 -20.84 21.49
CA HIS A 425 9.31 -21.34 22.13
C HIS A 425 8.39 -20.23 22.65
N GLN A 426 8.65 -18.96 22.29
CA GLN A 426 7.90 -17.78 22.79
C GLN A 426 7.89 -17.67 24.33
N GLY A 427 8.89 -18.29 24.97
CA GLY A 427 9.11 -18.27 26.40
C GLY A 427 10.17 -17.26 26.80
N SER A 428 10.59 -17.33 28.07
CA SER A 428 11.70 -16.52 28.57
C SER A 428 12.56 -17.29 29.56
N VAL A 429 13.82 -16.89 29.71
CA VAL A 429 14.72 -17.40 30.74
C VAL A 429 15.09 -16.28 31.71
N THR A 430 15.02 -16.55 33.01
CA THR A 430 15.47 -15.62 34.05
C THR A 430 16.41 -16.32 35.03
N VAL A 431 17.18 -15.53 35.77
CA VAL A 431 18.03 -16.03 36.85
C VAL A 431 17.76 -15.24 38.11
N ASP A 432 17.54 -15.96 39.21
CA ASP A 432 17.47 -15.42 40.56
C ASP A 432 18.73 -15.88 41.30
N THR A 433 19.50 -14.93 41.82
CA THR A 433 20.79 -15.21 42.45
C THR A 433 21.08 -14.17 43.51
N SER A 434 21.79 -14.59 44.57
CA SER A 434 22.31 -13.69 45.60
C SER A 434 23.75 -14.07 45.88
N THR A 435 24.58 -13.10 46.27
CA THR A 435 26.04 -13.28 46.39
C THR A 435 26.46 -14.42 47.34
N SER A 436 25.57 -14.83 48.24
CA SER A 436 25.77 -15.92 49.21
C SER A 436 24.62 -16.94 49.26
N GLY A 437 23.73 -16.97 48.26
CA GLY A 437 22.58 -17.86 48.22
C GLY A 437 22.51 -18.69 46.93
N PRO A 438 21.48 -19.54 46.79
CA PRO A 438 21.35 -20.41 45.63
C PRO A 438 21.19 -19.58 44.35
N THR A 439 21.75 -20.09 43.25
CA THR A 439 21.47 -19.59 41.91
C THR A 439 20.38 -20.44 41.30
N VAL A 440 19.30 -19.80 40.87
CA VAL A 440 18.12 -20.45 40.32
C VAL A 440 17.87 -19.92 38.92
N PHE A 441 17.96 -20.79 37.93
CA PHE A 441 17.55 -20.48 36.57
C PHE A 441 16.10 -20.91 36.36
N HIS A 442 15.29 -20.04 35.77
CA HIS A 442 13.88 -20.29 35.45
C HIS A 442 13.67 -20.26 33.94
N LEU A 443 13.09 -21.33 33.40
CA LEU A 443 12.53 -21.40 32.06
C LEU A 443 11.01 -21.18 32.16
N TRP A 444 10.49 -20.17 31.49
CA TRP A 444 9.07 -19.83 31.44
C TRP A 444 8.51 -20.15 30.05
N PHE A 445 7.61 -21.12 29.96
CA PHE A 445 6.94 -21.51 28.73
C PHE A 445 5.49 -20.99 28.72
N PRO A 446 4.97 -20.52 27.58
CA PRO A 446 3.55 -20.26 27.43
C PRO A 446 2.75 -21.57 27.51
N LYS A 447 1.54 -21.51 28.05
CA LYS A 447 0.65 -22.68 28.05
C LYS A 447 0.08 -22.93 26.65
N PRO A 448 -0.23 -24.20 26.31
CA PRO A 448 -1.07 -24.52 25.17
C PRO A 448 -2.42 -23.78 25.31
N HIS A 449 -2.88 -23.13 24.24
CA HIS A 449 -4.20 -22.49 24.20
C HIS A 449 -5.33 -23.51 24.13
#